data_AF-A0A133XNW1-F1
#
_entry.id   AF-A0A133XNW1-F1
#
_cell.length_a   1.000
_cell.length_b   1.000
_cell.length_c   1.000
_cell.angle_alpha   90.00
_cell.angle_beta   90.00
_cell.angle_gamma   90.00
#
_symmetry.space_group_name_H-M   'P 1'
#
loop_
_entity.id
_entity.type
_entity.pdbx_description
1 polymer ?
#
loop_
_entity_poly.entity_id
_entity_poly.type
_entity_poly.pdbx_seq_one_letter_code
_entity_poly.pdbx_strand_id
1 'polypeptide(L)'
;MIKKAGPFLPSAQSAMEYAQQMMECTAQLLQSQLDIAEKVYTSTTSGYREIIKSGEPAAIMNKLPKIVENTIRVTSEGATGYLTNGLNYQNTVIDLMKNKVPEMNRQFIKGMMESTQISSAS
;
A
#
# COMPACT_ATOMS: atom_id res chain seq x y z
N MET A 1 -28.18 -27.15 -15.51
CA MET A 1 -27.59 -27.35 -14.17
C MET A 1 -26.21 -26.72 -14.14
N ILE A 2 -26.03 -25.64 -13.37
CA ILE A 2 -24.70 -25.10 -13.09
C ILE A 2 -24.06 -26.07 -12.09
N LYS A 3 -23.00 -26.78 -12.49
CA LYS A 3 -22.21 -27.58 -11.55
C LYS A 3 -21.67 -26.63 -10.49
N LYS A 4 -22.10 -26.79 -9.23
CA LYS A 4 -21.48 -26.10 -8.09
C LYS A 4 -19.98 -26.38 -8.18
N ALA A 5 -19.18 -25.31 -8.25
CA ALA A 5 -17.73 -25.45 -8.11
C ALA A 5 -17.48 -26.27 -6.84
N GLY A 6 -16.77 -27.38 -6.96
CA GLY A 6 -16.34 -28.16 -5.81
C GLY A 6 -15.50 -27.28 -4.87
N PRO A 7 -15.34 -27.68 -3.59
CA PRO A 7 -14.51 -26.92 -2.66
C PRO A 7 -13.14 -26.66 -3.29
N PHE A 8 -12.65 -25.42 -3.15
CA PHE A 8 -11.31 -25.05 -3.60
C PHE A 8 -10.29 -26.04 -3.02
N LEU A 9 -9.32 -26.47 -3.82
CA LEU A 9 -8.16 -27.19 -3.30
C LEU A 9 -7.52 -26.31 -2.20
N PRO A 10 -7.01 -26.88 -1.09
CA PRO A 10 -6.40 -26.11 0.00
C PRO A 10 -5.36 -25.08 -0.49
N SER A 11 -4.63 -25.42 -1.56
CA SER A 11 -3.68 -24.52 -2.22
C SER A 11 -4.30 -23.27 -2.84
N ALA A 12 -5.54 -23.34 -3.33
CA ALA A 12 -6.26 -22.19 -3.89
C ALA A 12 -6.77 -21.25 -2.79
N GLN A 13 -7.17 -21.79 -1.63
CA GLN A 13 -7.53 -20.96 -0.48
C GLN A 13 -6.31 -20.21 0.08
N SER A 14 -5.18 -20.90 0.25
CA SER A 14 -3.93 -20.26 0.70
C SER A 14 -3.42 -19.20 -0.30
N ALA A 15 -3.60 -19.42 -1.61
CA ALA A 15 -3.29 -18.42 -2.62
C ALA A 15 -4.21 -17.19 -2.56
N MET A 16 -5.50 -17.39 -2.28
CA MET A 16 -6.45 -16.28 -2.08
C MET A 16 -6.11 -15.46 -0.84
N GLU A 17 -5.77 -16.12 0.28
CA GLU A 17 -5.34 -15.44 1.50
C GLU A 17 -4.07 -14.62 1.30
N TYR A 18 -3.07 -15.17 0.59
CA TYR A 18 -1.87 -14.43 0.20
C TYR A 18 -2.20 -13.22 -0.67
N ALA A 19 -3.03 -13.40 -1.71
CA ALA A 19 -3.44 -12.32 -2.59
C ALA A 19 -4.19 -11.22 -1.83
N GLN A 20 -5.06 -11.59 -0.89
CA GLN A 20 -5.77 -10.65 -0.04
C GLN A 20 -4.80 -9.82 0.82
N GLN A 21 -3.85 -10.47 1.50
CA GLN A 21 -2.87 -9.77 2.34
C GLN A 21 -1.96 -8.84 1.53
N MET A 22 -1.60 -9.25 0.30
CA MET A 22 -0.86 -8.39 -0.63
C MET A 22 -1.69 -7.16 -1.07
N MET A 23 -2.97 -7.35 -1.37
CA MET A 23 -3.86 -6.24 -1.72
C MET A 23 -4.05 -5.28 -0.54
N GLU A 24 -4.24 -5.80 0.67
CA GLU A 24 -4.40 -4.99 1.88
C GLU A 24 -3.15 -4.14 2.17
N CYS A 25 -1.95 -4.71 2.12
CA CYS A 25 -0.74 -3.92 2.37
C CYS A 25 -0.45 -2.93 1.23
N THR A 26 -0.81 -3.25 -0.01
CA THR A 26 -0.74 -2.31 -1.14
C THR A 26 -1.72 -1.14 -0.96
N ALA A 27 -2.94 -1.42 -0.52
CA ALA A 27 -3.94 -0.39 -0.26
C ALA A 27 -3.50 0.55 0.87
N GLN A 28 -2.88 0.02 1.94
CA GLN A 28 -2.32 0.82 3.02
C GLN A 28 -1.19 1.74 2.54
N LEU A 29 -0.30 1.24 1.66
CA LEU A 29 0.74 2.06 1.05
C LEU A 29 0.12 3.20 0.23
N LEU A 30 -0.84 2.89 -0.64
CA LEU A 30 -1.51 3.89 -1.48
C LEU A 30 -2.24 4.95 -0.65
N GLN A 31 -2.96 4.52 0.39
CA GLN A 31 -3.65 5.45 1.29
C GLN A 31 -2.65 6.40 1.96
N SER A 32 -1.52 5.87 2.45
CA SER A 32 -0.50 6.73 3.05
C SER A 32 0.09 7.72 2.05
N GLN A 33 0.29 7.33 0.79
CA GLN A 33 0.80 8.25 -0.24
C GLN A 33 -0.20 9.37 -0.54
N LEU A 34 -1.50 9.05 -0.55
CA LEU A 34 -2.57 10.04 -0.69
C LEU A 34 -2.60 11.01 0.49
N ASP A 35 -2.50 10.52 1.73
CA ASP A 35 -2.50 11.36 2.94
C ASP A 35 -1.32 12.36 2.94
N ILE A 36 -0.14 11.90 2.51
CA ILE A 36 1.06 12.75 2.37
C ILE A 36 0.82 13.83 1.30
N ALA A 37 0.31 13.43 0.12
CA ALA A 37 0.04 14.35 -0.97
C ALA A 37 -1.00 15.41 -0.56
N GLU A 38 -2.07 15.01 0.13
CA GLU A 38 -3.09 15.92 0.66
C GLU A 38 -2.52 16.88 1.68
N LYS A 39 -1.66 16.41 2.60
CA LYS A 39 -1.01 17.27 3.60
C LYS A 39 -0.13 18.34 2.94
N VAL A 40 0.68 17.95 1.94
CA VAL A 40 1.53 18.89 1.18
C VAL A 40 0.66 19.90 0.44
N TYR A 41 -0.36 19.42 -0.29
CA TYR A 41 -1.27 20.27 -1.05
C TYR A 41 -2.00 21.29 -0.15
N THR A 42 -2.61 20.81 0.93
CA THR A 42 -3.40 21.66 1.85
C THR A 42 -2.54 22.68 2.57
N SER A 43 -1.34 22.28 3.02
CA SER A 43 -0.39 23.20 3.68
C SER A 43 0.07 24.30 2.73
N THR A 44 0.40 23.93 1.49
CA THR A 44 0.88 24.87 0.46
C THR A 44 -0.22 25.84 0.05
N THR A 45 -1.39 25.31 -0.31
CA THR A 45 -2.52 26.13 -0.79
C THR A 45 -3.09 27.04 0.30
N SER A 46 -3.16 26.57 1.55
CA SER A 46 -3.62 27.41 2.67
C SER A 46 -2.67 28.58 2.90
N GLY A 47 -1.36 28.34 2.88
CA GLY A 47 -0.36 29.39 2.98
C GLY A 47 -0.52 30.45 1.89
N TYR A 48 -0.52 30.03 0.62
CA TYR A 48 -0.69 31.00 -0.49
C TYR A 48 -2.03 31.74 -0.44
N ARG A 49 -3.11 31.08 -0.02
CA ARG A 49 -4.42 31.71 0.15
C ARG A 49 -4.39 32.83 1.20
N GLU A 50 -3.67 32.67 2.30
CA GLU A 50 -3.51 33.70 3.32
C GLU A 50 -2.75 34.94 2.80
N ILE A 51 -1.74 34.73 1.95
CA ILE A 51 -1.00 35.82 1.29
C ILE A 51 -1.93 36.61 0.38
N ILE A 52 -2.64 35.92 -0.52
CA ILE A 52 -3.51 36.55 -1.52
C ILE A 52 -4.62 37.37 -0.82
N LYS A 53 -5.20 36.83 0.26
CA LYS A 53 -6.22 37.55 1.05
C LYS A 53 -5.71 38.82 1.72
N SER A 54 -4.41 38.91 2.02
CA SER A 54 -3.87 40.07 2.73
C SER A 54 -3.83 41.35 1.90
N GLY A 55 -3.76 41.26 0.56
CA GLY A 55 -3.86 42.40 -0.37
C GLY A 55 -2.72 43.43 -0.31
N GLU A 56 -1.93 43.46 0.77
CA GLU A 56 -0.88 44.45 1.00
C GLU A 56 0.51 43.92 0.63
N PRO A 57 1.27 44.59 -0.25
CA PRO A 57 2.62 44.15 -0.66
C PRO A 57 3.58 43.88 0.51
N ALA A 58 3.52 44.69 1.58
CA ALA A 58 4.35 44.50 2.76
C ALA A 58 3.99 43.23 3.55
N ALA A 59 2.69 42.89 3.64
CA ALA A 59 2.23 41.67 4.28
C ALA A 59 2.65 40.43 3.47
N ILE A 60 2.66 40.53 2.15
CA ILE A 60 3.15 39.47 1.24
C ILE A 60 4.63 39.21 1.49
N MET A 61 5.47 40.24 1.48
CA MET A 61 6.92 40.12 1.68
C MET A 61 7.30 39.51 3.03
N ASN A 62 6.51 39.77 4.07
CA ASN A 62 6.75 39.23 5.42
C ASN A 62 6.24 37.79 5.61
N LYS A 63 5.19 37.38 4.89
CA LYS A 63 4.54 36.07 5.05
C LYS A 63 5.06 35.01 4.06
N LEU A 64 5.49 35.44 2.88
CA LEU A 64 5.96 34.53 1.82
C LEU A 64 7.13 33.63 2.28
N PRO A 65 8.18 34.13 2.96
CA PRO A 65 9.27 33.27 3.42
C PRO A 65 8.78 32.16 4.37
N LYS A 66 7.87 32.48 5.30
CA LYS A 66 7.32 31.51 6.26
C LYS A 66 6.50 30.42 5.58
N ILE A 67 5.78 30.78 4.52
CA ILE A 67 4.97 29.81 3.75
C ILE A 67 5.85 28.91 2.89
N VAL A 68 6.90 29.47 2.27
CA VAL A 68 7.89 28.69 1.54
C VAL A 68 8.61 27.73 2.49
N GLU A 69 9.07 28.21 3.65
CA GLU A 69 9.71 27.39 4.67
C GLU A 69 8.79 26.26 5.15
N ASN A 70 7.52 26.57 5.45
CA ASN A 70 6.55 25.56 5.86
C ASN A 70 6.26 24.56 4.73
N THR A 71 6.19 25.00 3.47
CA THR A 71 6.01 24.12 2.31
C THR A 71 7.18 23.16 2.14
N ILE A 72 8.41 23.67 2.26
CA ILE A 72 9.63 22.86 2.22
C ILE A 72 9.62 21.83 3.35
N ARG A 73 9.31 22.25 4.57
CA ARG A 73 9.25 21.37 5.74
C ARG A 73 8.23 20.24 5.55
N VAL A 74 6.98 20.57 5.18
CA VAL A 74 5.93 19.57 5.00
C VAL A 74 6.24 18.64 3.82
N THR A 75 6.86 19.15 2.76
CA THR A 75 7.31 18.31 1.63
C THR A 75 8.42 17.35 2.05
N SER A 76 9.41 17.83 2.82
CA SER A 76 10.50 17.00 3.33
C SER A 76 9.99 15.92 4.29
N GLU A 77 9.12 16.29 5.24
CA GLU A 77 8.45 15.33 6.14
C GLU A 77 7.63 14.30 5.35
N GLY A 78 6.92 14.75 4.32
CA GLY A 78 6.17 13.89 3.41
C GLY A 78 7.07 12.92 2.65
N ALA A 79 8.20 13.38 2.13
CA ALA A 79 9.18 12.52 1.44
C ALA A 79 9.78 11.47 2.39
N THR A 80 10.11 11.86 3.64
CA THR A 80 10.53 10.91 4.66
C THR A 80 9.43 9.88 4.96
N GLY A 81 8.18 10.31 5.13
CA GLY A 81 7.05 9.40 5.32
C GLY A 81 6.87 8.43 4.17
N TYR A 82 7.01 8.90 2.92
CA TYR A 82 6.93 8.07 1.72
C TYR A 82 8.00 6.97 1.72
N LEU A 83 9.25 7.33 2.05
CA LEU A 83 10.36 6.38 2.13
C LEU A 83 10.14 5.35 3.24
N THR A 84 9.74 5.79 4.44
CA THR A 84 9.46 4.90 5.57
C THR A 84 8.34 3.90 5.24
N ASN A 85 7.25 4.37 4.64
CA ASN A 85 6.11 3.52 4.30
C ASN A 85 6.43 2.58 3.14
N GLY A 86 7.25 3.02 2.17
CA GLY A 86 7.80 2.17 1.12
C GLY A 86 8.67 1.04 1.67
N LEU A 87 9.56 1.34 2.63
CA LEU A 87 10.39 0.33 3.29
C LEU A 87 9.55 -0.66 4.11
N ASN A 88 8.56 -0.17 4.87
CA ASN A 88 7.66 -1.03 5.63
C ASN A 88 6.84 -1.96 4.73
N TYR A 89 6.34 -1.44 3.61
CA TYR A 89 5.66 -2.23 2.58
C TYR A 89 6.60 -3.31 2.02
N GLN A 90 7.82 -2.95 1.62
CA GLN A 90 8.79 -3.92 1.10
C GLN A 90 9.09 -5.04 2.10
N ASN A 91 9.34 -4.69 3.37
CA ASN A 91 9.57 -5.68 4.42
C ASN A 91 8.36 -6.61 4.60
N THR A 92 7.15 -6.04 4.62
CA THR A 92 5.91 -6.82 4.74
C THR A 92 5.74 -7.78 3.57
N VAL A 93 5.97 -7.32 2.33
CA VAL A 93 5.90 -8.17 1.13
C VAL A 93 6.94 -9.28 1.18
N ILE A 94 8.18 -8.97 1.56
CA ILE A 94 9.25 -9.97 1.69
C ILE A 94 8.85 -11.03 2.73
N ASP A 95 8.29 -10.63 3.87
CA ASP A 95 7.85 -11.56 4.91
C ASP A 95 6.66 -12.41 4.45
N LEU A 96 5.70 -11.81 3.75
CA LEU A 96 4.60 -12.54 3.13
C LEU A 96 5.12 -13.58 2.14
N MET A 97 6.05 -13.19 1.25
CA MET A 97 6.65 -14.10 0.28
C MET A 97 7.41 -15.25 0.97
N LYS A 98 8.23 -14.95 1.97
CA LYS A 98 9.01 -15.97 2.70
C LYS A 98 8.13 -16.97 3.44
N ASN A 99 7.00 -16.52 3.99
CA ASN A 99 6.17 -17.37 4.84
C ASN A 99 5.05 -18.08 4.08
N LYS A 100 4.41 -17.42 3.09
CA LYS A 100 3.21 -17.94 2.43
C LYS A 100 3.51 -18.72 1.16
N VAL A 101 4.53 -18.34 0.38
CA VAL A 101 4.86 -19.04 -0.88
C VAL A 101 5.33 -20.48 -0.64
N PRO A 102 6.23 -20.78 0.33
CA PRO A 102 6.61 -22.16 0.60
C PRO A 102 5.44 -23.02 1.06
N GLU A 103 4.54 -22.45 1.86
CA GLU A 103 3.36 -23.16 2.35
C GLU A 103 2.36 -23.46 1.23
N MET A 104 2.07 -22.48 0.36
CA MET A 104 1.29 -22.70 -0.85
C MET A 104 1.89 -23.80 -1.73
N ASN A 105 3.21 -23.79 -1.92
CA ASN A 105 3.90 -24.82 -2.70
C ASN A 105 3.76 -26.21 -2.07
N ARG A 106 3.88 -26.32 -0.74
CA ARG A 106 3.67 -27.59 -0.02
C ARG A 106 2.25 -28.13 -0.21
N GLN A 107 1.25 -27.27 -0.06
CA GLN A 107 -0.15 -27.65 -0.23
C GLN A 107 -0.47 -28.05 -1.67
N PHE A 108 0.10 -27.35 -2.65
CA PHE A 108 -0.06 -27.68 -4.07
C PHE A 108 0.52 -29.06 -4.40
N ILE A 109 1.76 -29.33 -3.97
CA ILE A 109 2.43 -30.64 -4.20
C ILE A 109 1.64 -31.76 -3.52
N LYS A 110 1.21 -31.57 -2.27
CA LYS A 110 0.38 -32.55 -1.56
C LYS A 110 -0.92 -32.86 -2.32
N GLY A 111 -1.63 -31.83 -2.79
CA GLY A 111 -2.85 -32.00 -3.59
C GLY A 111 -2.60 -32.75 -4.90
N MET A 112 -1.49 -32.48 -5.59
CA MET A 112 -1.10 -33.23 -6.80
C MET A 112 -0.89 -34.72 -6.50
N MET A 113 -0.16 -35.06 -5.42
CA MET A 113 0.09 -36.46 -5.05
C MET A 113 -1.20 -37.20 -4.71
N GLU A 114 -2.09 -36.59 -3.94
CA GLU A 114 -3.40 -37.16 -3.56
C GLU A 114 -4.28 -37.42 -4.79
N SER A 115 -4.30 -36.49 -5.77
CA SER A 115 -5.07 -36.68 -7.02
C SER A 115 -4.52 -37.80 -7.92
N THR A 116 -3.20 -38.05 -7.87
CA THR A 116 -2.55 -39.07 -8.70
C THR A 116 -2.81 -40.49 -8.17
N GLN A 117 -2.91 -40.66 -6.85
CA GLN A 117 -3.25 -41.94 -6.22
C GLN A 117 -4.71 -42.37 -6.46
N ILE A 118 -5.64 -41.40 -6.54
CA ILE A 118 -7.05 -41.69 -6.83
C ILE A 118 -7.22 -42.16 -8.29
N SER A 119 -6.47 -41.57 -9.23
CA SER A 119 -6.57 -41.91 -10.65
C SER A 119 -5.90 -43.23 -11.05
N SER A 120 -5.05 -43.82 -10.20
CA SER A 120 -4.40 -45.12 -10.43
C SER A 120 -5.09 -46.29 -9.71
N ALA A 121 -6.11 -46.01 -8.89
CA ALA A 121 -6.99 -47.00 -8.27
C ALA A 121 -8.34 -47.17 -9.02
N SER A 122 -8.53 -46.43 -10.12
CA SER A 122 -9.67 -46.52 -11.05
C SER A 122 -9.24 -47.18 -12.36
#